data_AF-I6RDQ1-F1
#
_entry.id   AF-I6RDQ1-F1
#
_cell.length_a   1.000
_cell.length_b   1.000
_cell.length_c   1.000
_cell.angle_alpha   90.00
_cell.angle_beta   90.00
_cell.angle_gamma   90.00
#
_symmetry.space_group_name_H-M   'P 1'
#
loop_
_entity.id
_entity.type
_entity.pdbx_description
1 polymer ?
#
loop_
_entity_poly.entity_id
_entity_poly.type
_entity_poly.pdbx_seq_one_letter_code
_entity_poly.pdbx_strand_id
1 'polypeptide(L)'
;ADYHVFSMEEVGGPVTDHGVALKQEDVPWVQKQLWAPDAATKNGKYYLYFPARDKEGIFRVGVAVGDKPEGPFKPEPEYIKGSFSIDPASFVDDDGEAYLYFGGIWGGQLQCWTKGEFDRDAYSNMEATEGNALTAKVAKLSDDMTQFASEVKDVVILDEAGAPIKAADHDRRFFEAAWMHKYQGKYYFSYSTGDTHYLCYAIGDNPYGPFTYGGRIFEPVIGWTTHHS
;
A
#
# COMPACT_ATOMS: atom_id res chain seq x y z
N ALA A 1 19.00 -6.86 1.23
CA ALA A 1 17.55 -7.13 1.21
C ALA A 1 17.15 -7.28 -0.24
N ASP A 2 16.24 -8.19 -0.51
CA ASP A 2 15.75 -8.54 -1.83
C ASP A 2 14.30 -8.99 -1.74
N TYR A 3 13.66 -9.11 -2.90
CA TYR A 3 12.37 -9.78 -3.05
C TYR A 3 12.58 -11.06 -3.84
N HIS A 4 11.84 -12.09 -3.43
CA HIS A 4 11.62 -13.31 -4.19
C HIS A 4 10.15 -13.36 -4.62
N VAL A 5 9.89 -13.91 -5.80
CA VAL A 5 8.52 -14.19 -6.25
C VAL A 5 8.23 -15.67 -6.04
N PHE A 6 7.08 -15.94 -5.42
CA PHE A 6 6.56 -17.29 -5.24
C PHE A 6 5.35 -17.51 -6.14
N SER A 7 5.12 -18.75 -6.56
CA SER A 7 3.92 -19.12 -7.32
C SER A 7 3.40 -20.49 -6.92
N MET A 8 2.11 -20.71 -7.14
CA MET A 8 1.42 -21.98 -7.01
C MET A 8 0.53 -22.16 -8.25
N GLU A 9 0.56 -23.35 -8.85
CA GLU A 9 -0.34 -23.68 -9.98
C GLU A 9 -1.81 -23.77 -9.54
N GLU A 10 -2.02 -24.18 -8.28
CA GLU A 10 -3.33 -24.24 -7.64
C GLU A 10 -3.21 -23.95 -6.13
N VAL A 11 -4.26 -23.39 -5.54
CA VAL A 11 -4.32 -23.10 -4.10
C VAL A 11 -4.20 -24.41 -3.32
N GLY A 12 -3.24 -24.47 -2.40
CA GLY A 12 -2.90 -25.67 -1.61
C GLY A 12 -1.91 -26.62 -2.28
N GLY A 13 -1.47 -26.34 -3.51
CA GLY A 13 -0.42 -27.08 -4.21
C GLY A 13 1.01 -26.74 -3.74
N PRO A 14 2.05 -27.27 -4.43
CA PRO A 14 3.44 -26.93 -4.14
C PRO A 14 3.74 -25.45 -4.40
N VAL A 15 4.55 -24.84 -3.53
CA VAL A 15 5.06 -23.47 -3.70
C VAL A 15 6.41 -23.51 -4.41
N THR A 16 6.52 -22.78 -5.52
CA THR A 16 7.78 -22.58 -6.24
C THR A 16 8.36 -21.22 -5.87
N ASP A 17 9.63 -21.19 -5.46
CA ASP A 17 10.45 -19.98 -5.31
C ASP A 17 11.21 -19.73 -6.62
N HIS A 18 10.97 -18.60 -7.27
CA HIS A 18 11.61 -18.24 -8.53
C HIS A 18 12.98 -17.57 -8.36
N GLY A 19 13.44 -17.43 -7.12
CA GLY A 19 14.68 -16.76 -6.78
C GLY A 19 14.53 -15.25 -6.71
N VAL A 20 15.66 -14.56 -6.70
CA VAL A 20 15.72 -13.12 -6.50
C VAL A 20 15.12 -12.37 -7.70
N ALA A 21 14.02 -11.65 -7.45
CA ALA A 21 13.31 -10.86 -8.43
C ALA A 21 13.78 -9.40 -8.48
N LEU A 22 14.19 -8.84 -7.33
CA LEU A 22 14.76 -7.49 -7.22
C LEU A 22 15.67 -7.41 -5.99
N LYS A 23 16.84 -6.76 -6.11
CA LYS A 23 17.73 -6.50 -4.98
C LYS A 23 17.82 -5.02 -4.68
N GLN A 24 17.99 -4.70 -3.39
CA GLN A 24 18.20 -3.33 -2.95
C GLN A 24 19.43 -2.66 -3.62
N GLU A 25 20.48 -3.43 -3.91
CA GLU A 25 21.72 -2.92 -4.54
C GLU A 25 21.52 -2.44 -5.99
N ASP A 26 20.46 -2.93 -6.66
CA ASP A 26 20.14 -2.56 -8.03
C ASP A 26 19.29 -1.29 -8.13
N VAL A 27 18.79 -0.75 -6.99
CA VAL A 27 17.90 0.41 -6.96
C VAL A 27 18.68 1.67 -6.52
N PRO A 28 19.00 2.62 -7.42
CA PRO A 28 19.96 3.70 -7.15
C PRO A 28 19.56 4.60 -5.97
N TRP A 29 18.28 4.96 -5.88
CA TRP A 29 17.75 5.89 -4.88
C TRP A 29 17.63 5.27 -3.47
N VAL A 30 17.61 3.93 -3.36
CA VAL A 30 17.33 3.23 -2.09
C VAL A 30 18.55 3.18 -1.19
N GLN A 31 18.37 3.47 0.10
CA GLN A 31 19.39 3.27 1.13
C GLN A 31 19.22 1.96 1.89
N LYS A 32 17.98 1.65 2.33
CA LYS A 32 17.68 0.47 3.14
C LYS A 32 16.17 0.16 3.17
N GLN A 33 15.85 -1.02 3.69
CA GLN A 33 14.50 -1.45 4.07
C GLN A 33 13.53 -1.56 2.89
N LEU A 34 13.73 -2.60 2.08
CA LEU A 34 12.68 -3.11 1.19
C LEU A 34 11.55 -3.70 2.06
N TRP A 35 10.40 -3.04 2.10
CA TRP A 35 9.21 -3.41 2.91
C TRP A 35 8.12 -4.07 2.03
N ALA A 36 6.86 -4.17 2.47
CA ALA A 36 5.85 -4.95 1.74
C ALA A 36 5.66 -4.46 0.28
N PRO A 37 5.96 -5.29 -0.73
CA PRO A 37 5.76 -4.94 -2.13
C PRO A 37 4.37 -5.36 -2.62
N ASP A 38 4.02 -4.93 -3.83
CA ASP A 38 2.89 -5.49 -4.57
C ASP A 38 3.18 -5.49 -6.09
N ALA A 39 2.42 -6.25 -6.87
CA ALA A 39 2.60 -6.34 -8.30
C ALA A 39 1.30 -6.23 -9.11
N ALA A 40 1.38 -5.53 -10.25
CA ALA A 40 0.32 -5.47 -11.25
C ALA A 40 0.80 -5.91 -12.62
N THR A 41 -0.15 -6.31 -13.47
CA THR A 41 0.09 -6.49 -14.91
C THR A 41 -0.79 -5.56 -15.72
N LYS A 42 -0.19 -4.91 -16.72
CA LYS A 42 -0.87 -4.09 -17.72
C LYS A 42 0.00 -4.04 -18.97
N ASN A 43 -0.61 -3.92 -20.15
CA ASN A 43 0.11 -3.76 -21.42
C ASN A 43 1.18 -4.84 -21.71
N GLY A 44 0.95 -6.08 -21.24
CA GLY A 44 1.87 -7.20 -21.43
C GLY A 44 3.18 -7.11 -20.63
N LYS A 45 3.23 -6.23 -19.62
CA LYS A 45 4.35 -6.08 -18.68
C LYS A 45 3.88 -6.37 -17.25
N TYR A 46 4.86 -6.58 -16.38
CA TYR A 46 4.67 -6.76 -14.95
C TYR A 46 5.40 -5.66 -14.21
N TYR A 47 4.75 -5.11 -13.19
CA TYR A 47 5.22 -3.96 -12.43
C TYR A 47 5.26 -4.33 -10.96
N LEU A 48 6.45 -4.34 -10.37
CA LEU A 48 6.66 -4.56 -8.95
C LEU A 48 6.77 -3.19 -8.26
N TYR A 49 5.76 -2.81 -7.48
CA TYR A 49 5.79 -1.63 -6.63
C TYR A 49 6.39 -1.99 -5.27
N PHE A 50 7.25 -1.13 -4.75
CA PHE A 50 7.93 -1.41 -3.49
C PHE A 50 8.21 -0.15 -2.67
N PRO A 51 8.00 -0.20 -1.35
CA PRO A 51 8.39 0.87 -0.45
C PRO A 51 9.82 0.66 0.04
N ALA A 52 10.59 1.74 0.08
CA ALA A 52 11.93 1.74 0.66
C ALA A 52 12.35 3.11 1.15
N ARG A 53 13.35 3.16 2.04
CA ARG A 53 13.91 4.44 2.48
C ARG A 53 14.93 4.94 1.48
N ASP A 54 14.77 6.19 1.07
CA ASP A 54 15.75 6.94 0.29
C ASP A 54 17.00 7.27 1.11
N LYS A 55 17.96 7.98 0.50
CA LYS A 55 19.23 8.37 1.14
C LYS A 55 19.07 9.36 2.31
N GLU A 56 17.89 9.96 2.48
CA GLU A 56 17.55 10.87 3.58
C GLU A 56 16.77 10.14 4.72
N GLY A 57 16.56 8.83 4.55
CA GLY A 57 15.84 7.98 5.49
C GLY A 57 14.32 8.17 5.44
N ILE A 58 13.80 8.72 4.35
CA ILE A 58 12.38 8.97 4.10
C ILE A 58 11.83 7.84 3.22
N PHE A 59 10.69 7.27 3.61
CA PHE A 59 10.02 6.24 2.82
C PHE A 59 9.41 6.83 1.55
N ARG A 60 9.68 6.17 0.42
CA ARG A 60 9.16 6.44 -0.92
C ARG A 60 8.69 5.13 -1.53
N VAL A 61 7.87 5.22 -2.58
CA VAL A 61 7.44 4.05 -3.36
C VAL A 61 8.12 4.08 -4.72
N GLY A 62 8.86 3.02 -5.05
CA GLY A 62 9.43 2.79 -6.37
C GLY A 62 8.62 1.78 -7.17
N VAL A 63 9.01 1.63 -8.43
CA VAL A 63 8.48 0.64 -9.35
C VAL A 63 9.63 -0.02 -10.12
N ALA A 64 9.51 -1.32 -10.37
CA ALA A 64 10.42 -2.08 -11.21
C ALA A 64 9.61 -2.85 -12.26
N VAL A 65 10.11 -2.90 -13.49
CA VAL A 65 9.39 -3.43 -14.66
C VAL A 65 10.01 -4.74 -15.13
N GLY A 66 9.18 -5.73 -15.40
CA GLY A 66 9.56 -7.05 -15.89
C GLY A 66 8.72 -7.50 -17.09
N ASP A 67 9.27 -8.44 -17.86
CA ASP A 67 8.57 -9.11 -18.96
C ASP A 67 7.77 -10.33 -18.51
N LYS A 68 7.99 -10.78 -17.27
CA LYS A 68 7.44 -12.01 -16.70
C LYS A 68 6.94 -11.76 -15.27
N PRO A 69 5.92 -12.50 -14.80
CA PRO A 69 5.39 -12.33 -13.44
C PRO A 69 6.43 -12.67 -12.36
N GLU A 70 7.32 -13.61 -12.64
CA GLU A 70 8.40 -14.01 -11.73
C GLU A 70 9.63 -13.09 -11.76
N GLY A 71 9.65 -12.09 -12.65
CA GLY A 71 10.81 -11.24 -12.86
C GLY A 71 11.95 -11.91 -13.66
N PRO A 72 13.21 -11.50 -13.46
CA PRO A 72 13.63 -10.38 -12.60
C PRO A 72 13.06 -9.03 -13.09
N PHE A 73 12.93 -8.08 -12.18
CA PHE A 73 12.41 -6.74 -12.47
C PHE A 73 13.55 -5.73 -12.56
N LYS A 74 13.48 -4.84 -13.54
CA LYS A 74 14.40 -3.71 -13.68
C LYS A 74 13.82 -2.48 -12.97
N PRO A 75 14.44 -1.95 -11.90
CA PRO A 75 13.92 -0.79 -11.20
C PRO A 75 14.05 0.48 -12.04
N GLU A 76 13.07 1.37 -11.91
CA GLU A 76 13.23 2.76 -12.31
C GLU A 76 14.32 3.43 -11.44
N PRO A 77 15.11 4.36 -12.02
CA PRO A 77 16.24 4.96 -11.31
C PRO A 77 15.81 5.89 -10.16
N GLU A 78 14.57 6.36 -10.20
CA GLU A 78 13.95 7.24 -9.21
C GLU A 78 12.65 6.62 -8.67
N TYR A 79 12.20 7.05 -7.50
CA TYR A 79 10.89 6.69 -6.96
C TYR A 79 9.76 7.42 -7.71
N ILE A 80 8.52 6.95 -7.53
CA ILE A 80 7.31 7.58 -8.11
C ILE A 80 7.19 9.00 -7.55
N LYS A 81 7.12 10.01 -8.43
CA LYS A 81 7.07 11.41 -8.01
C LYS A 81 5.78 11.68 -7.22
N GLY A 82 5.93 12.28 -6.04
CA GLY A 82 4.82 12.54 -5.13
C GLY A 82 4.45 11.35 -4.25
N SER A 83 5.15 10.21 -4.36
CA SER A 83 5.00 9.11 -3.41
C SER A 83 5.72 9.37 -2.10
N PHE A 84 5.21 8.72 -1.06
CA PHE A 84 5.74 8.76 0.29
C PHE A 84 5.18 7.58 1.07
N SER A 85 5.71 7.33 2.27
CA SER A 85 5.24 6.25 3.14
C SER A 85 5.40 4.87 2.48
N ILE A 86 4.62 3.88 2.91
CA ILE A 86 4.87 2.45 2.69
C ILE A 86 3.69 1.72 2.04
N ASP A 87 3.78 0.40 1.95
CA ASP A 87 2.70 -0.54 1.64
C ASP A 87 1.87 -0.19 0.40
N PRO A 88 2.51 -0.12 -0.79
CA PRO A 88 1.80 0.01 -2.04
C PRO A 88 0.91 -1.22 -2.29
N ALA A 89 -0.33 -0.97 -2.71
CA ALA A 89 -1.22 -1.94 -3.32
C ALA A 89 -1.74 -1.40 -4.64
N SER A 90 -1.43 -2.12 -5.71
CA SER A 90 -1.77 -1.82 -7.08
C SER A 90 -3.07 -2.51 -7.46
N PHE A 91 -3.98 -1.75 -8.06
CA PHE A 91 -5.29 -2.24 -8.47
C PHE A 91 -5.57 -1.79 -9.89
N VAL A 92 -5.70 -2.74 -10.81
CA VAL A 92 -6.14 -2.52 -12.18
C VAL A 92 -7.62 -2.87 -12.25
N ASP A 93 -8.46 -1.87 -12.50
CA ASP A 93 -9.91 -2.01 -12.52
C ASP A 93 -10.39 -2.61 -13.85
N ASP A 94 -11.67 -3.01 -13.89
CA ASP A 94 -12.30 -3.66 -15.05
C ASP A 94 -12.34 -2.75 -16.29
N ASP A 95 -12.25 -1.43 -16.11
CA ASP A 95 -12.18 -0.44 -17.19
C ASP A 95 -10.76 -0.21 -17.73
N GLY A 96 -9.76 -0.91 -17.16
CA GLY A 96 -8.35 -0.81 -17.51
C GLY A 96 -7.62 0.35 -16.84
N GLU A 97 -8.29 1.16 -16.03
CA GLU A 97 -7.65 2.18 -15.20
C GLU A 97 -6.91 1.52 -14.05
N ALA A 98 -5.80 2.15 -13.63
CA ALA A 98 -4.95 1.60 -12.58
C ALA A 98 -4.75 2.60 -11.46
N TYR A 99 -4.72 2.10 -10.23
CA TYR A 99 -4.64 2.88 -9.01
C TYR A 99 -3.58 2.29 -8.11
N LEU A 100 -2.85 3.15 -7.40
CA LEU A 100 -1.93 2.76 -6.36
C LEU A 100 -2.43 3.30 -5.03
N TYR A 101 -2.80 2.39 -4.14
CA TYR A 101 -3.09 2.67 -2.74
C TYR A 101 -1.79 2.54 -1.95
N PHE A 102 -1.56 3.38 -0.96
CA PHE A 102 -0.36 3.31 -0.14
C PHE A 102 -0.52 4.04 1.19
N GLY A 103 0.34 3.74 2.16
CA GLY A 103 0.45 4.46 3.41
C GLY A 103 0.63 3.52 4.61
N GLY A 104 1.33 4.02 5.61
CA GLY A 104 1.41 3.40 6.94
C GLY A 104 1.81 4.42 7.98
N ILE A 105 1.08 4.49 9.09
CA ILE A 105 1.43 5.39 10.21
C ILE A 105 2.64 4.84 11.00
N TRP A 106 3.01 5.50 12.09
CA TRP A 106 4.13 5.09 12.94
C TRP A 106 5.44 4.93 12.14
N GLY A 107 6.00 3.73 12.07
CA GLY A 107 7.24 3.43 11.36
C GLY A 107 7.16 3.71 9.85
N GLY A 108 5.95 3.68 9.27
CA GLY A 108 5.67 3.98 7.87
C GLY A 108 5.64 5.46 7.53
N GLN A 109 5.73 6.35 8.51
CA GLN A 109 5.91 7.80 8.35
C GLN A 109 4.74 8.57 7.71
N LEU A 110 3.56 7.98 7.52
CA LEU A 110 2.41 8.68 6.93
C LEU A 110 2.03 9.96 7.70
N GLN A 111 2.12 9.93 9.03
CA GLN A 111 1.87 11.07 9.92
C GLN A 111 2.83 12.25 9.69
N CYS A 112 4.00 12.00 9.10
CA CYS A 112 4.98 13.03 8.76
C CYS A 112 4.60 13.82 7.50
N TRP A 113 3.53 13.46 6.78
CA TRP A 113 3.17 14.06 5.49
C TRP A 113 1.89 14.90 5.50
N THR A 114 1.36 15.22 6.68
CA THR A 114 0.09 15.96 6.82
C THR A 114 0.12 17.39 6.26
N LYS A 115 1.31 17.96 6.05
CA LYS A 115 1.53 19.31 5.51
C LYS A 115 1.89 19.34 4.02
N GLY A 116 1.90 18.18 3.35
CA GLY A 116 2.35 18.05 1.96
C GLY A 116 3.87 18.00 1.77
N GLU A 117 4.63 18.17 2.86
CA GLU A 117 6.08 17.99 2.93
C GLU A 117 6.44 17.12 4.15
N PHE A 118 7.64 16.53 4.14
CA PHE A 118 8.08 15.66 5.23
C PHE A 118 8.43 16.46 6.49
N ASP A 119 7.59 16.35 7.51
CA ASP A 119 7.81 16.88 8.85
C ASP A 119 8.46 15.81 9.74
N ARG A 120 9.77 15.93 9.96
CA ARG A 120 10.54 14.98 10.77
C ARG A 120 10.13 15.01 12.24
N ASP A 121 9.67 16.14 12.76
CA ASP A 121 9.31 16.29 14.17
C ASP A 121 8.02 15.50 14.48
N ALA A 122 7.12 15.41 13.50
CA ALA A 122 5.90 14.61 13.60
C ALA A 122 6.15 13.10 13.76
N TYR A 123 7.36 12.60 13.47
CA TYR A 123 7.70 11.19 13.67
C TYR A 123 7.62 10.78 15.14
N SER A 124 7.96 11.68 16.06
CA SER A 124 7.99 11.43 17.51
C SER A 124 6.61 11.19 18.13
N ASN A 125 5.56 11.76 17.53
CA ASN A 125 4.19 11.63 18.02
C ASN A 125 3.51 10.35 17.54
N MET A 126 4.10 9.64 16.56
CA MET A 126 3.63 8.40 15.91
C MET A 126 2.28 8.51 15.16
N GLU A 127 1.25 9.08 15.78
CA GLU A 127 -0.06 9.38 15.20
C GLU A 127 -0.83 10.42 16.02
N ALA A 128 -1.93 10.95 15.48
CA ALA A 128 -2.83 11.83 16.23
C ALA A 128 -3.71 11.01 17.20
N THR A 129 -4.04 11.57 18.36
CA THR A 129 -4.94 10.93 19.35
C THR A 129 -6.35 11.54 19.36
N GLU A 130 -6.54 12.66 18.66
CA GLU A 130 -7.82 13.38 18.56
C GLU A 130 -8.16 13.67 17.10
N GLY A 131 -9.44 13.95 16.83
CA GLY A 131 -9.92 14.23 15.48
C GLY A 131 -10.18 12.98 14.64
N ASN A 132 -10.15 13.14 13.32
CA ASN A 132 -10.31 12.04 12.38
C ASN A 132 -8.98 11.31 12.19
N ALA A 133 -9.04 9.99 12.03
CA ALA A 133 -7.85 9.19 11.76
C ALA A 133 -7.21 9.58 10.43
N LEU A 134 -5.88 9.40 10.34
CA LEU A 134 -5.21 9.35 9.05
C LEU A 134 -5.64 8.10 8.30
N THR A 135 -5.71 8.21 6.97
CA THR A 135 -6.09 7.11 6.09
C THR A 135 -5.00 6.85 5.07
N ALA A 136 -5.08 5.68 4.42
CA ALA A 136 -4.31 5.43 3.21
C ALA A 136 -4.50 6.54 2.17
N LYS A 137 -3.58 6.56 1.23
CA LYS A 137 -3.57 7.43 0.07
C LYS A 137 -3.88 6.62 -1.17
N VAL A 138 -4.43 7.29 -2.19
CA VAL A 138 -4.66 6.69 -3.51
C VAL A 138 -4.32 7.71 -4.59
N ALA A 139 -3.69 7.24 -5.66
CA ALA A 139 -3.52 8.00 -6.88
C ALA A 139 -3.74 7.11 -8.10
N LYS A 140 -4.28 7.67 -9.16
CA LYS A 140 -4.34 7.02 -10.47
C LYS A 140 -2.92 6.90 -11.02
N LEU A 141 -2.58 5.74 -11.56
CA LEU A 141 -1.32 5.49 -12.26
C LEU A 141 -1.40 5.98 -13.71
N SER A 142 -0.25 6.40 -14.27
CA SER A 142 -0.08 6.66 -15.69
C SER A 142 -0.29 5.40 -16.52
N ASP A 143 -0.56 5.56 -17.82
CA ASP A 143 -0.76 4.43 -18.73
C ASP A 143 0.45 3.50 -18.82
N ASP A 144 1.66 4.04 -18.63
CA ASP A 144 2.91 3.28 -18.56
C ASP A 144 3.16 2.62 -17.19
N MET A 145 2.28 2.87 -16.21
CA MET A 145 2.29 2.34 -14.84
C MET A 145 3.47 2.78 -13.97
N THR A 146 4.26 3.76 -14.40
CA THR A 146 5.50 4.16 -13.70
C THR A 146 5.38 5.44 -12.86
N GLN A 147 4.32 6.23 -13.06
CA GLN A 147 4.11 7.51 -12.37
C GLN A 147 2.65 7.69 -11.96
N PHE A 148 2.37 8.71 -11.15
CA PHE A 148 0.99 9.13 -10.90
C PHE A 148 0.47 10.00 -12.04
N ALA A 149 -0.76 9.73 -12.48
CA ALA A 149 -1.53 10.52 -13.45
C ALA A 149 -2.59 11.42 -12.77
N SER A 150 -2.73 11.33 -11.46
CA SER A 150 -3.57 12.23 -10.66
C SER A 150 -2.81 12.76 -9.45
N GLU A 151 -3.38 13.79 -8.81
CA GLU A 151 -3.00 14.12 -7.45
C GLU A 151 -3.30 12.95 -6.50
N VAL A 152 -2.51 12.88 -5.43
CA VAL A 152 -2.70 11.93 -4.33
C VAL A 152 -3.91 12.37 -3.49
N LYS A 153 -4.80 11.44 -3.19
CA LYS A 153 -6.04 11.68 -2.41
C LYS A 153 -6.10 10.78 -1.18
N ASP A 154 -6.89 11.20 -0.20
CA ASP A 154 -7.22 10.39 0.98
C ASP A 154 -8.25 9.31 0.65
N VAL A 155 -7.98 8.08 1.10
CA VAL A 155 -8.94 6.97 1.10
C VAL A 155 -9.83 7.11 2.34
N VAL A 156 -10.83 7.99 2.26
CA VAL A 156 -11.69 8.30 3.42
C VAL A 156 -12.48 7.07 3.86
N ILE A 157 -12.38 6.72 5.14
CA ILE A 157 -13.14 5.63 5.78
C ILE A 157 -14.18 6.22 6.74
N LEU A 158 -15.43 5.80 6.56
CA LEU A 158 -16.58 6.24 7.33
C LEU A 158 -17.09 5.11 8.23
N ASP A 159 -17.68 5.47 9.36
CA ASP A 159 -18.51 4.57 10.16
C ASP A 159 -19.88 4.33 9.51
N GLU A 160 -20.70 3.51 10.17
CA GLU A 160 -22.04 3.12 9.74
C GLU A 160 -23.02 4.31 9.71
N ALA A 161 -22.71 5.40 10.41
CA ALA A 161 -23.47 6.64 10.41
C ALA A 161 -22.99 7.65 9.35
N GLY A 162 -21.95 7.30 8.58
CA GLY A 162 -21.35 8.16 7.55
C GLY A 162 -20.37 9.21 8.08
N ALA A 163 -19.90 9.09 9.32
CA ALA A 163 -18.89 9.97 9.89
C ALA A 163 -17.48 9.38 9.74
N PRO A 164 -16.43 10.19 9.50
CA PRO A 164 -15.07 9.67 9.44
C PRO A 164 -14.63 8.97 10.72
N ILE A 165 -13.95 7.83 10.58
CA ILE A 165 -13.39 7.09 11.72
C ILE A 165 -12.44 8.00 12.52
N LYS A 166 -12.54 7.94 13.84
CA LYS A 166 -11.78 8.79 14.75
C LYS A 166 -10.39 8.23 15.01
N ALA A 167 -9.45 9.12 15.26
CA ALA A 167 -8.06 8.73 15.51
C ALA A 167 -7.93 7.80 16.74
N ALA A 168 -8.75 8.04 17.78
CA ALA A 168 -8.82 7.20 18.97
C ALA A 168 -9.51 5.83 18.78
N ASP A 169 -10.09 5.57 17.61
CA ASP A 169 -10.80 4.31 17.31
C ASP A 169 -9.84 3.28 16.70
N HIS A 170 -8.90 2.80 17.51
CA HIS A 170 -7.81 1.93 17.05
C HIS A 170 -8.30 0.57 16.54
N ASP A 171 -9.50 0.14 16.92
CA ASP A 171 -10.10 -1.11 16.44
C ASP A 171 -10.56 -1.02 14.97
N ARG A 172 -10.74 0.20 14.46
CA ARG A 172 -11.27 0.44 13.11
C ARG A 172 -10.42 1.36 12.25
N ARG A 173 -9.59 2.23 12.84
CA ARG A 173 -8.78 3.20 12.09
C ARG A 173 -7.67 2.52 11.29
N PHE A 174 -7.40 3.07 10.11
CA PHE A 174 -6.32 2.62 9.25
C PHE A 174 -4.97 2.72 9.95
N PHE A 175 -4.12 1.69 9.80
CA PHE A 175 -2.75 1.71 10.26
C PHE A 175 -1.76 1.53 9.09
N GLU A 176 -1.84 0.41 8.38
CA GLU A 176 -0.97 0.02 7.24
C GLU A 176 -1.63 -1.09 6.40
N ALA A 177 -0.89 -1.70 5.46
CA ALA A 177 -1.32 -2.88 4.68
C ALA A 177 -2.62 -2.69 3.88
N ALA A 178 -2.74 -1.55 3.18
CA ALA A 178 -3.85 -1.28 2.29
C ALA A 178 -3.96 -2.36 1.19
N TRP A 179 -5.19 -2.78 0.88
CA TRP A 179 -5.49 -3.67 -0.23
C TRP A 179 -6.83 -3.30 -0.87
N MET A 180 -6.96 -3.49 -2.17
CA MET A 180 -8.17 -3.20 -2.92
C MET A 180 -8.56 -4.39 -3.79
N HIS A 181 -9.81 -4.82 -3.67
CA HIS A 181 -10.41 -5.73 -4.64
C HIS A 181 -11.85 -5.32 -4.95
N LYS A 182 -12.39 -5.88 -6.03
CA LYS A 182 -13.76 -5.60 -6.47
C LYS A 182 -14.60 -6.87 -6.45
N TYR A 183 -15.82 -6.78 -5.92
CA TYR A 183 -16.76 -7.89 -5.88
C TYR A 183 -18.18 -7.38 -6.12
N GLN A 184 -18.90 -7.99 -7.06
CA GLN A 184 -20.27 -7.62 -7.43
C GLN A 184 -20.47 -6.11 -7.67
N GLY A 185 -19.51 -5.46 -8.35
CA GLY A 185 -19.57 -4.03 -8.67
C GLY A 185 -19.27 -3.09 -7.51
N LYS A 186 -18.85 -3.61 -6.35
CA LYS A 186 -18.43 -2.82 -5.18
C LYS A 186 -16.93 -2.94 -4.97
N TYR A 187 -16.34 -1.89 -4.41
CA TYR A 187 -14.92 -1.80 -4.09
C TYR A 187 -14.72 -2.08 -2.61
N TYR A 188 -13.85 -3.04 -2.30
CA TYR A 188 -13.56 -3.49 -0.96
C TYR A 188 -12.13 -3.06 -0.62
N PHE A 189 -12.04 -2.02 0.19
CA PHE A 189 -10.78 -1.52 0.73
C PHE A 189 -10.52 -2.21 2.07
N SER A 190 -9.47 -3.02 2.15
CA SER A 190 -9.08 -3.73 3.36
C SER A 190 -7.71 -3.29 3.86
N TYR A 191 -7.48 -3.41 5.17
CA TYR A 191 -6.29 -2.84 5.81
C TYR A 191 -6.03 -3.44 7.19
N SER A 192 -4.81 -3.26 7.69
CA SER A 192 -4.42 -3.57 9.06
C SER A 192 -4.74 -2.41 9.99
N THR A 193 -5.15 -2.73 11.22
CA THR A 193 -5.34 -1.76 12.30
C THR A 193 -4.14 -1.63 13.22
N GLY A 194 -3.05 -2.37 12.95
CA GLY A 194 -1.76 -2.23 13.62
C GLY A 194 -1.79 -2.72 15.06
N ASP A 195 -1.83 -1.80 16.01
CA ASP A 195 -1.72 -2.06 17.45
C ASP A 195 -2.93 -2.80 18.06
N THR A 196 -4.02 -2.93 17.31
CA THR A 196 -5.17 -3.80 17.66
C THR A 196 -5.18 -5.10 16.86
N HIS A 197 -4.26 -5.27 15.92
CA HIS A 197 -3.95 -6.52 15.22
C HIS A 197 -5.09 -7.12 14.37
N TYR A 198 -6.09 -6.34 13.98
CA TYR A 198 -7.15 -6.80 13.09
C TYR A 198 -6.81 -6.54 11.63
N LEU A 199 -7.35 -7.39 10.75
CA LEU A 199 -7.62 -6.98 9.37
C LEU A 199 -9.07 -6.54 9.29
N CYS A 200 -9.29 -5.32 8.81
CA CYS A 200 -10.60 -4.72 8.63
C CYS A 200 -10.87 -4.47 7.15
N TYR A 201 -12.14 -4.23 6.80
CA TYR A 201 -12.52 -3.78 5.47
C TYR A 201 -13.58 -2.69 5.51
N ALA A 202 -13.67 -1.94 4.42
CA ALA A 202 -14.66 -0.92 4.14
C ALA A 202 -15.10 -1.01 2.66
N ILE A 203 -16.36 -0.67 2.39
CA ILE A 203 -16.99 -0.86 1.07
C ILE A 203 -17.34 0.49 0.46
N GLY A 204 -17.08 0.65 -0.83
CA GLY A 204 -17.38 1.85 -1.62
C GLY A 204 -17.88 1.52 -3.02
N ASP A 205 -18.28 2.57 -3.74
CA ASP A 205 -18.87 2.49 -5.08
C ASP A 205 -17.90 2.86 -6.21
N ASN A 206 -16.70 3.31 -5.86
CA ASN A 206 -15.65 3.73 -6.79
C ASN A 206 -14.27 3.58 -6.13
N PRO A 207 -13.16 3.57 -6.89
CA PRO A 207 -11.82 3.32 -6.33
C PRO A 207 -11.32 4.44 -5.39
N TYR A 208 -11.92 5.62 -5.37
CA TYR A 208 -11.52 6.71 -4.47
C TYR A 208 -12.31 6.75 -3.15
N GLY A 209 -13.41 6.01 -3.05
CA GLY A 209 -14.31 6.08 -1.90
C GLY A 209 -15.23 7.31 -1.92
N PRO A 210 -15.72 7.78 -0.75
CA PRO A 210 -15.41 7.24 0.58
C PRO A 210 -15.88 5.78 0.73
N PHE A 211 -15.28 5.08 1.69
CA PHE A 211 -15.59 3.69 2.01
C PHE A 211 -16.27 3.61 3.38
N THR A 212 -17.38 2.89 3.49
CA THR A 212 -18.05 2.65 4.78
C THR A 212 -17.52 1.36 5.40
N TYR A 213 -17.07 1.44 6.65
CA TYR A 213 -16.56 0.29 7.43
C TYR A 213 -17.54 -0.88 7.38
N GLY A 214 -17.02 -2.06 7.03
CA GLY A 214 -17.80 -3.29 6.85
C GLY A 214 -17.60 -4.32 7.96
N GLY A 215 -16.46 -4.29 8.65
CA GLY A 215 -16.15 -5.23 9.73
C GLY A 215 -14.71 -5.73 9.72
N ARG A 216 -14.49 -6.83 10.45
CA ARG A 216 -13.21 -7.53 10.56
C ARG A 216 -13.19 -8.73 9.60
N ILE A 217 -12.07 -8.91 8.91
CA ILE A 217 -11.77 -10.06 8.05
C ILE A 217 -10.97 -11.12 8.84
N PHE A 218 -10.06 -10.67 9.70
CA PHE A 218 -9.15 -11.55 10.42
C PHE A 218 -8.92 -11.09 11.86
N GLU A 219 -8.81 -12.08 12.75
CA GLU A 219 -8.49 -11.90 14.17
C GLU A 219 -6.96 -11.89 14.39
N PRO A 220 -6.46 -11.41 15.56
CA PRO A 220 -5.04 -11.31 15.83
C PRO A 220 -4.26 -12.62 15.62
N VAL A 221 -3.07 -12.51 15.02
CA VAL A 221 -2.18 -13.64 14.73
C VAL A 221 -1.00 -13.72 15.70
N ILE A 222 -0.22 -14.81 15.62
CA ILE A 222 1.06 -14.90 16.33
C ILE A 222 2.05 -13.91 15.69
N GLY A 223 2.53 -12.95 16.47
CA GLY A 223 3.39 -11.85 15.99
C GLY A 223 2.68 -10.50 16.14
N TRP A 224 3.43 -9.40 16.02
CA TRP A 224 2.83 -8.06 16.19
C TRP A 224 2.11 -7.59 14.93
N THR A 225 2.74 -7.78 13.76
CA THR A 225 2.22 -7.34 12.47
C THR A 225 1.17 -8.30 11.92
N THR A 226 0.10 -7.77 11.33
CA THR A 226 -0.84 -8.52 10.50
C THR A 226 -0.93 -7.83 9.14
N HIS A 227 -0.75 -8.56 8.05
CA HIS A 227 -0.69 -8.03 6.68
C HIS A 227 -1.38 -9.01 5.72
N HIS A 228 -2.02 -8.48 4.67
CA HIS A 228 -2.61 -9.27 3.59
C HIS A 228 -2.52 -8.54 2.24
N SER A 229 -2.64 -9.32 1.18
CA SER A 229 -2.87 -8.94 -0.21
C SER A 229 -3.74 -10.01 -0.88
#